data_AF-A0AAV0XGV9-F1
#
_entry.id   AF-A0AAV0XGV9-F1
#
_cell.length_a   1.000
_cell.length_b   1.000
_cell.length_c   1.000
_cell.angle_alpha   90.00
_cell.angle_beta   90.00
_cell.angle_gamma   90.00
#
_symmetry.space_group_name_H-M   'P 1'
#
loop_
_entity.id
_entity.type
_entity.pdbx_description
1 polymer ?
#
loop_
_entity_poly.entity_id
_entity_poly.type
_entity_poly.pdbx_seq_one_letter_code
_entity_poly.pdbx_strand_id
1 'polypeptide(L)'
;MYTCIQVTESNSTTVSSKTGTGSYVKTEVHTRTTTSSNRLTKANSVSSSPFAKFQQLERQNSAPNSQTRPCYKFTDPALARSASSIKDRLLNWVKAQTKEYKNLQVTNFSTCWSDGLAFCALIHHFYPEAFDYDKLTPEKRRENFEIAFKVAEDEAGIAPLLDVEDMVVMRKPDWKCVFTYVQTFYRRFHNDPRSVKPSYFE
;
A
#
# COMPACT_ATOMS: atom_id res chain seq x y z
N MET A 1 -36.87 -9.77 31.27
CA MET A 1 -35.71 -10.57 30.83
C MET A 1 -35.99 -11.02 29.40
N TYR A 2 -35.18 -10.64 28.42
CA TYR A 2 -35.35 -11.05 27.02
C TYR A 2 -34.40 -12.20 26.71
N THR A 3 -34.93 -13.30 26.20
CA THR A 3 -34.15 -14.46 25.74
C THR A 3 -33.77 -14.28 24.27
N CYS A 4 -32.47 -14.32 23.96
CA CYS A 4 -31.97 -14.27 22.59
C CYS A 4 -31.96 -15.69 21.99
N ILE A 5 -32.58 -15.88 20.82
CA ILE A 5 -32.49 -17.13 20.05
C ILE A 5 -31.34 -16.99 19.06
N GLN A 6 -30.31 -17.82 19.22
CA GLN A 6 -29.18 -17.91 18.30
C GLN A 6 -29.53 -18.95 17.22
N VAL A 7 -29.74 -18.50 15.98
CA VAL A 7 -29.89 -19.41 14.84
C VAL A 7 -28.49 -19.69 14.29
N THR A 8 -28.08 -20.95 14.33
CA THR A 8 -26.79 -21.40 13.80
C THR A 8 -27.07 -22.09 12.48
N GLU A 9 -26.67 -21.49 11.36
CA GLU A 9 -26.82 -22.11 10.05
C GLU A 9 -25.44 -22.55 9.54
N SER A 10 -25.26 -23.85 9.40
CA SER A 10 -24.04 -24.48 8.89
C SER A 10 -24.23 -24.77 7.41
N ASN A 11 -23.50 -24.07 6.55
CA ASN A 11 -23.40 -24.46 5.14
C ASN A 11 -22.02 -25.03 4.82
N SER A 12 -22.02 -26.21 4.20
CA SER A 12 -20.81 -26.89 3.71
C SER A 12 -20.72 -26.73 2.19
N THR A 13 -19.62 -26.18 1.70
CA THR A 13 -19.35 -26.09 0.26
C THR A 13 -18.11 -26.93 -0.06
N THR A 14 -18.28 -27.94 -0.91
CA THR A 14 -17.20 -28.83 -1.36
C THR A 14 -16.52 -28.22 -2.58
N VAL A 15 -15.20 -27.97 -2.48
CA VAL A 15 -14.36 -27.56 -3.62
C VAL A 15 -13.31 -28.64 -3.85
N SER A 16 -13.19 -29.12 -5.08
CA SER A 16 -12.19 -30.11 -5.49
C SER A 16 -11.22 -29.49 -6.50
N SER A 17 -9.93 -29.51 -6.19
CA SER A 17 -8.85 -29.13 -7.10
C SER A 17 -7.94 -30.33 -7.36
N LYS A 18 -7.55 -30.53 -8.62
CA LYS A 18 -6.61 -31.56 -9.06
C LYS A 18 -5.26 -30.94 -9.35
N THR A 19 -4.19 -31.49 -8.79
CA THR A 19 -2.81 -31.29 -9.26
C THR A 19 -2.17 -32.65 -9.57
N GLY A 20 -1.27 -32.65 -10.56
CA GLY A 20 -0.65 -33.84 -11.13
C GLY A 20 0.18 -34.61 -10.10
N THR A 21 0.17 -35.94 -10.26
CA THR A 21 0.72 -36.99 -9.36
C THR A 21 -0.22 -37.45 -8.22
N GLY A 22 -1.31 -38.10 -8.62
CA GLY A 22 -1.71 -39.41 -8.07
C GLY A 22 -1.97 -39.60 -6.57
N SER A 23 -2.33 -38.58 -5.79
CA SER A 23 -2.81 -38.78 -4.40
C SER A 23 -3.85 -37.72 -4.00
N TYR A 24 -5.04 -38.16 -3.58
CA TYR A 24 -6.12 -37.30 -3.09
C TYR A 24 -5.89 -36.94 -1.63
N VAL A 25 -5.71 -35.65 -1.33
CA VAL A 25 -5.78 -35.12 0.04
C VAL A 25 -7.08 -34.34 0.18
N LYS A 26 -7.97 -34.82 1.05
CA LYS A 26 -9.24 -34.15 1.40
C LYS A 26 -8.98 -33.20 2.56
N THR A 27 -8.99 -31.89 2.31
CA THR A 27 -8.84 -30.86 3.36
C THR A 27 -10.19 -30.19 3.59
N GLU A 28 -10.73 -30.30 4.80
CA GLU A 28 -12.00 -29.66 5.21
C GLU A 28 -11.72 -28.29 5.82
N VAL A 29 -12.19 -27.22 5.16
CA VAL A 29 -12.14 -25.85 5.69
C VAL A 29 -13.49 -25.53 6.33
N HIS A 30 -13.49 -25.23 7.63
CA HIS A 30 -14.67 -24.85 8.40
C HIS A 30 -14.73 -23.33 8.55
N THR A 31 -15.72 -22.68 7.96
CA THR A 31 -15.96 -21.24 8.12
C THR A 31 -17.21 -21.02 8.97
N ARG A 32 -17.08 -20.33 10.11
CA ARG A 32 -18.20 -20.00 11.00
C ARG A 32 -18.60 -18.54 10.81
N THR A 33 -19.83 -18.30 10.38
CA THR A 33 -20.40 -16.94 10.29
C THR A 33 -21.46 -16.79 11.37
N THR A 34 -21.24 -15.88 12.33
CA THR A 34 -22.20 -15.58 13.40
C THR A 34 -23.00 -14.34 13.03
N THR A 35 -24.30 -14.47 12.79
CA THR A 35 -25.20 -13.34 12.56
C THR A 35 -26.18 -13.20 13.72
N SER A 36 -25.90 -12.26 14.62
CA SER A 36 -26.81 -11.88 15.70
C SER A 36 -27.98 -11.06 15.16
N SER A 37 -29.20 -11.60 15.25
CA SER A 37 -30.44 -10.87 14.91
C SER A 37 -31.15 -10.39 16.18
N ASN A 38 -31.22 -9.07 16.38
CA ASN A 38 -32.14 -8.46 17.34
C ASN A 38 -33.40 -8.00 16.60
N ARG A 39 -34.57 -8.52 16.99
CA ARG A 39 -35.86 -8.06 16.49
C ARG A 39 -36.61 -7.32 17.60
N LEU A 40 -36.80 -6.01 17.44
CA LEU A 40 -37.83 -5.23 18.14
C LEU A 40 -38.62 -4.38 17.15
N THR A 41 -39.88 -4.15 17.51
CA THR A 41 -41.00 -3.70 16.68
C THR A 41 -41.12 -2.18 16.52
N LYS A 42 -41.35 -1.76 15.26
CA LYS A 42 -42.12 -0.60 14.75
C LYS A 42 -42.01 0.76 15.46
N ALA A 43 -41.33 1.70 14.76
CA ALA A 43 -41.73 3.10 14.65
C ALA A 43 -41.31 3.64 13.26
N ASN A 44 -42.18 4.45 12.65
CA ASN A 44 -42.03 5.06 11.33
C ASN A 44 -40.80 5.99 11.25
N SER A 45 -39.87 5.69 10.34
CA SER A 45 -39.27 6.65 9.42
C SER A 45 -38.57 5.85 8.31
N VAL A 46 -38.99 6.07 7.06
CA VAL A 46 -38.50 5.30 5.91
C VAL A 46 -37.07 5.74 5.62
N SER A 47 -36.08 5.09 6.22
CA SER A 47 -34.70 5.16 5.73
C SER A 47 -34.66 4.35 4.45
N SER A 48 -34.77 5.02 3.31
CA SER A 48 -34.69 4.41 1.98
C SER A 48 -33.44 3.53 1.90
N SER A 49 -33.63 2.22 1.67
CA SER A 49 -32.55 1.29 1.35
C SER A 49 -31.65 1.89 0.26
N PRO A 50 -30.32 1.73 0.31
CA PRO A 50 -29.42 2.17 -0.77
C PRO A 50 -29.89 1.67 -2.14
N PHE A 51 -30.48 0.47 -2.18
CA PHE A 51 -31.08 -0.11 -3.38
C PHE A 51 -32.35 0.62 -3.84
N ALA A 52 -33.20 1.05 -2.90
CA ALA A 52 -34.39 1.84 -3.21
C ALA A 52 -34.03 3.26 -3.71
N LYS A 53 -32.99 3.87 -3.15
CA LYS A 53 -32.43 5.14 -3.66
C LYS A 53 -31.88 4.99 -5.07
N PHE A 54 -31.18 3.89 -5.36
CA PHE A 54 -30.65 3.60 -6.68
C PHE A 54 -31.77 3.46 -7.72
N GLN A 55 -32.81 2.69 -7.41
CA GLN A 55 -33.95 2.49 -8.30
C GLN A 55 -34.76 3.77 -8.53
N GLN A 56 -34.81 4.65 -7.54
CA GLN A 56 -35.53 5.92 -7.63
C GLN A 56 -34.83 6.95 -8.54
N LEU A 57 -33.50 6.89 -8.66
CA LEU A 57 -32.72 7.68 -9.61
C LEU A 57 -32.91 7.21 -11.06
N GLU A 58 -33.06 5.90 -11.29
CA GLU A 58 -33.33 5.35 -12.63
C GLU A 58 -34.74 5.69 -13.14
N ARG A 59 -35.73 5.73 -12.24
CA ARG A 59 -37.11 6.07 -12.59
C ARG A 59 -37.30 7.52 -13.07
N GLN A 60 -36.33 8.41 -12.78
CA GLN A 60 -36.35 9.80 -13.21
C GLN A 60 -35.70 10.03 -14.59
N ASN A 61 -35.13 8.99 -15.23
CA ASN A 61 -34.35 9.14 -16.47
C ASN A 61 -35.00 8.52 -17.71
N SER A 62 -36.33 8.61 -17.82
CA SER A 62 -37.09 8.21 -19.03
C SER A 62 -37.42 9.43 -19.90
N ALA A 63 -36.40 10.11 -20.43
CA ALA A 63 -36.48 11.02 -21.58
C ALA A 63 -35.08 11.16 -22.22
N PRO A 64 -34.97 11.35 -23.55
CA PRO A 64 -33.68 11.38 -24.22
C PRO A 64 -33.05 12.75 -24.01
N ASN A 65 -32.27 12.92 -22.94
CA ASN A 65 -31.34 14.03 -22.89
C ASN A 65 -30.03 13.67 -22.17
N SER A 66 -28.97 13.94 -22.92
CA SER A 66 -27.55 13.95 -22.64
C SER A 66 -27.15 14.24 -21.18
N GLN A 67 -26.23 13.42 -20.66
CA GLN A 67 -25.35 13.64 -19.49
C GLN A 67 -26.08 13.55 -18.12
N THR A 68 -25.76 12.63 -17.21
CA THR A 68 -24.44 12.32 -16.65
C THR A 68 -24.53 10.96 -15.94
N ARG A 69 -23.93 9.91 -16.51
CA ARG A 69 -23.52 8.76 -15.67
C ARG A 69 -22.29 9.22 -14.88
N PRO A 70 -22.11 8.88 -13.59
CA PRO A 70 -20.81 9.00 -12.95
C PRO A 70 -19.88 8.00 -13.65
N CYS A 71 -19.27 8.45 -14.74
CA CYS A 71 -18.22 7.75 -15.41
C CYS A 71 -17.02 7.88 -14.48
N TYR A 72 -16.73 6.83 -13.71
CA TYR A 72 -15.45 6.66 -13.06
C TYR A 72 -14.40 6.60 -14.17
N LYS A 73 -13.97 7.78 -14.63
CA LYS A 73 -12.90 7.91 -15.60
C LYS A 73 -11.63 7.56 -14.86
N PHE A 74 -11.21 6.30 -14.97
CA PHE A 74 -9.91 5.82 -14.50
C PHE A 74 -8.75 6.69 -15.01
N THR A 75 -8.99 7.51 -16.06
CA THR A 75 -8.04 8.38 -16.73
C THR A 75 -8.28 9.87 -16.48
N ASP A 76 -8.79 10.29 -15.31
CA ASP A 76 -8.91 11.73 -14.97
C ASP A 76 -7.52 12.43 -15.10
N PRO A 77 -7.34 13.35 -16.06
CA PRO A 77 -6.07 14.05 -16.24
C PRO A 77 -5.67 14.90 -15.03
N ALA A 78 -6.62 15.38 -14.23
CA ALA A 78 -6.32 16.14 -13.01
C ALA A 78 -5.69 15.23 -11.94
N LEU A 79 -6.23 14.03 -11.76
CA LEU A 79 -5.66 13.02 -10.87
C LEU A 79 -4.28 12.56 -11.36
N ALA A 80 -4.10 12.36 -12.66
CA ALA A 80 -2.80 12.03 -13.24
C ALA A 80 -1.75 13.12 -13.01
N ARG A 81 -2.11 14.40 -13.19
CA ARG A 81 -1.21 15.54 -12.87
C ARG A 81 -0.89 15.63 -11.37
N SER A 82 -1.88 15.38 -10.51
CA SER A 82 -1.66 15.32 -9.06
C SER A 82 -0.74 14.16 -8.67
N ALA A 83 -0.89 12.99 -9.29
CA ALA A 83 -0.01 11.85 -9.04
C ALA A 83 1.44 12.12 -9.49
N SER A 84 1.64 12.75 -10.65
CA SER A 84 2.97 13.17 -11.09
C SER A 84 3.60 14.18 -10.14
N SER A 85 2.85 15.18 -9.68
CA SER A 85 3.36 16.17 -8.73
C SER A 85 3.68 15.58 -7.34
N ILE A 86 2.94 14.56 -6.90
CA ILE A 86 3.25 13.81 -5.67
C ILE A 86 4.56 13.01 -5.83
N LYS A 87 4.75 12.34 -6.97
CA LYS A 87 6.00 11.61 -7.24
C LYS A 87 7.20 12.55 -7.24
N ASP A 88 7.08 13.70 -7.89
CA ASP A 88 8.16 14.68 -7.96
C ASP A 88 8.50 15.25 -6.58
N ARG A 89 7.48 15.56 -5.76
CA ARG A 89 7.68 15.99 -4.38
C ARG A 89 8.41 14.94 -3.54
N LEU A 90 7.99 13.67 -3.64
CA LEU A 90 8.65 12.60 -2.91
C LEU A 90 10.09 12.40 -3.39
N LEU A 91 10.32 12.44 -4.71
CA LEU A 91 11.65 12.31 -5.28
C LEU A 91 12.57 13.45 -4.82
N ASN A 92 12.06 14.68 -4.80
CA ASN A 92 12.80 15.84 -4.31
C ASN A 92 13.10 15.74 -2.81
N TRP A 93 12.17 15.22 -2.01
CA TRP A 93 12.42 14.96 -0.60
C TRP A 93 13.53 13.94 -0.39
N VAL A 94 13.50 12.81 -1.11
CA VAL A 94 14.57 11.79 -1.03
C VAL A 94 15.91 12.40 -1.42
N LYS A 95 15.98 13.11 -2.55
CA LYS A 95 17.21 13.81 -2.98
C LYS A 95 17.74 14.76 -1.92
N ALA A 96 16.86 15.47 -1.21
CA ALA A 96 17.26 16.39 -0.15
C ALA A 96 17.86 15.66 1.06
N GLN A 97 17.33 14.48 1.41
CA GLN A 97 17.87 13.66 2.51
C GLN A 97 19.17 12.97 2.11
N THR A 98 19.34 12.62 0.83
CA THR A 98 20.52 11.89 0.37
C THR A 98 21.60 12.77 -0.27
N LYS A 99 21.51 14.10 -0.14
CA LYS A 99 22.39 15.05 -0.82
C LYS A 99 23.87 14.94 -0.41
N GLU A 100 24.13 14.41 0.79
CA GLU A 100 25.47 14.35 1.40
C GLU A 100 26.23 13.08 1.00
N TYR A 101 25.54 12.11 0.39
CA TYR A 101 26.13 10.84 0.00
C TYR A 101 26.74 10.93 -1.40
N LYS A 102 28.04 10.66 -1.48
CA LYS A 102 28.79 10.69 -2.74
C LYS A 102 28.30 9.57 -3.66
N ASN A 103 28.31 9.83 -4.97
CA ASN A 103 27.95 8.89 -6.03
C ASN A 103 26.50 8.38 -6.00
N LEU A 104 25.62 8.99 -5.21
CA LEU A 104 24.22 8.60 -5.13
C LEU A 104 23.31 9.67 -5.73
N GLN A 105 22.70 9.35 -6.88
CA GLN A 105 21.78 10.24 -7.57
C GLN A 105 20.43 9.56 -7.79
N VAL A 106 19.48 9.81 -6.89
CA VAL A 106 18.13 9.25 -6.99
C VAL A 106 17.32 10.06 -7.99
N THR A 107 17.10 9.51 -9.20
CA THR A 107 16.33 10.18 -10.26
C THR A 107 15.02 9.50 -10.59
N ASN A 108 14.79 8.30 -10.04
CA ASN A 108 13.59 7.49 -10.27
C ASN A 108 13.31 6.60 -9.07
N PHE A 109 12.19 5.87 -9.10
CA PHE A 109 11.80 4.87 -8.09
C PHE A 109 12.04 3.43 -8.57
N SER A 110 12.97 3.17 -9.48
CA SER A 110 13.23 1.82 -10.02
C SER A 110 14.72 1.49 -9.97
N THR A 111 15.46 1.73 -11.04
CA THR A 111 16.87 1.32 -11.16
C THR A 111 17.79 1.99 -10.14
N CYS A 112 17.51 3.23 -9.73
CA CYS A 112 18.27 3.93 -8.68
C CYS A 112 18.18 3.26 -7.29
N TRP A 113 17.26 2.30 -7.13
CA TRP A 113 17.03 1.60 -5.86
C TRP A 113 17.41 0.11 -5.95
N SER A 114 17.92 -0.33 -7.10
CA SER A 114 18.16 -1.76 -7.39
C SER A 114 19.40 -2.36 -6.72
N ASP A 115 20.27 -1.51 -6.19
CA ASP A 115 21.50 -1.89 -5.47
C ASP A 115 21.40 -1.75 -3.95
N GLY A 116 20.28 -1.23 -3.44
CA GLY A 116 20.02 -1.02 -2.02
C GLY A 116 20.65 0.24 -1.42
N LEU A 117 21.60 0.89 -2.10
CA LEU A 117 22.32 2.05 -1.54
C LEU A 117 21.40 3.24 -1.29
N ALA A 118 20.40 3.46 -2.13
CA ALA A 118 19.41 4.52 -1.92
C ALA A 118 18.59 4.32 -0.63
N PHE A 119 18.27 3.07 -0.27
CA PHE A 119 17.61 2.79 0.99
C PHE A 119 18.56 2.99 2.17
N CYS A 120 19.80 2.50 2.06
CA CYS A 120 20.83 2.69 3.08
C CYS A 120 21.10 4.18 3.36
N ALA A 121 21.29 4.99 2.32
CA ALA A 121 21.55 6.42 2.47
C ALA A 121 20.37 7.14 3.14
N LEU A 122 19.14 6.78 2.76
CA LEU A 122 17.95 7.40 3.32
C LEU A 122 17.80 7.09 4.81
N ILE A 123 18.01 5.84 5.23
CA ILE A 123 17.89 5.49 6.66
C ILE A 123 19.08 6.02 7.47
N HIS A 124 20.29 5.97 6.92
CA HIS A 124 21.52 6.47 7.56
C HIS A 124 21.45 7.98 7.82
N HIS A 125 20.74 8.74 6.98
CA HIS A 125 20.52 10.18 7.23
C HIS A 125 19.82 10.45 8.56
N PHE A 126 18.87 9.59 8.95
CA PHE A 126 18.15 9.71 10.22
C PHE A 126 18.79 8.89 11.35
N TYR A 127 19.57 7.87 11.03
CA TYR A 127 20.25 7.02 12.01
C TYR A 127 21.70 6.76 11.58
N PRO A 128 22.58 7.77 11.67
CA PRO A 128 23.98 7.66 11.22
C PRO A 128 24.79 6.65 12.05
N GLU A 129 24.38 6.42 13.30
CA GLU A 129 25.06 5.47 14.19
C GLU A 129 24.65 4.00 13.97
N ALA A 130 23.66 3.73 13.10
CA ALA A 130 23.13 2.37 12.93
C ALA A 130 24.08 1.46 12.14
N PHE A 131 24.82 2.01 11.18
CA PHE A 131 25.81 1.29 10.37
C PHE A 131 26.73 2.26 9.64
N ASP A 132 27.87 1.77 9.17
CA ASP A 132 28.84 2.58 8.43
C ASP A 132 28.54 2.56 6.92
N TYR A 133 28.00 3.67 6.40
CA TYR A 133 27.64 3.78 4.98
C TYR A 133 28.86 3.71 4.04
N ASP A 134 30.01 4.23 4.44
CA ASP A 134 31.20 4.34 3.56
C ASP A 134 31.81 2.97 3.21
N LYS A 135 31.45 1.92 3.97
CA LYS A 135 31.85 0.53 3.70
C LYS A 135 30.94 -0.19 2.71
N LEU A 136 29.79 0.37 2.38
CA LEU A 136 28.82 -0.25 1.47
C LEU A 136 29.26 -0.09 0.02
N THR A 137 29.00 -1.12 -0.78
CA THR A 137 29.31 -1.11 -2.22
C THR A 137 28.11 -1.60 -3.04
N PRO A 138 27.92 -1.11 -4.28
CA PRO A 138 26.75 -1.45 -5.08
C PRO A 138 26.71 -2.92 -5.53
N GLU A 139 27.83 -3.65 -5.45
CA GLU A 139 27.90 -5.07 -5.78
C GLU A 139 27.22 -5.94 -4.72
N LYS A 140 27.25 -5.51 -3.45
CA LYS A 140 26.74 -6.25 -2.30
C LYS A 140 25.25 -6.00 -2.05
N ARG A 141 24.45 -6.14 -3.10
CA ARG A 141 23.03 -5.75 -3.11
C ARG A 141 22.20 -6.41 -2.01
N ARG A 142 22.40 -7.71 -1.77
CA ARG A 142 21.67 -8.44 -0.71
C ARG A 142 21.95 -7.83 0.66
N GLU A 143 23.22 -7.68 1.01
CA GLU A 143 23.65 -7.08 2.28
C GLU A 143 23.09 -5.66 2.44
N ASN A 144 23.13 -4.84 1.39
CA ASN A 144 22.58 -3.49 1.41
C ASN A 144 21.07 -3.49 1.73
N PHE A 145 20.28 -4.35 1.09
CA PHE A 145 18.84 -4.44 1.36
C PHE A 145 18.54 -4.97 2.77
N GLU A 146 19.25 -6.01 3.22
CA GLU A 146 19.09 -6.58 4.56
C GLU A 146 19.36 -5.53 5.65
N ILE A 147 20.48 -4.79 5.54
CA ILE A 147 20.83 -3.72 6.49
C ILE A 147 19.75 -2.64 6.47
N ALA A 148 19.39 -2.14 5.29
CA ALA A 148 18.45 -1.03 5.19
C ALA A 148 17.08 -1.39 5.77
N PHE A 149 16.55 -2.58 5.46
CA PHE A 149 15.22 -2.98 5.89
C PHE A 149 15.20 -3.34 7.37
N LYS A 150 16.23 -4.02 7.87
CA LYS A 150 16.37 -4.32 9.29
C LYS A 150 16.44 -3.05 10.13
N VAL A 151 17.32 -2.11 9.77
CA VAL A 151 17.47 -0.85 10.52
C VAL A 151 16.20 0.00 10.42
N ALA A 152 15.53 0.01 9.27
CA ALA A 152 14.25 0.71 9.14
C ALA A 152 13.16 0.12 10.06
N GLU A 153 13.13 -1.19 10.24
CA GLU A 153 12.21 -1.85 11.17
C GLU A 153 12.60 -1.59 12.63
N ASP A 154 13.85 -1.88 13.00
CA ASP A 154 14.35 -1.82 14.37
C ASP A 154 14.36 -0.39 14.94
N GLU A 155 14.89 0.58 14.18
CA GLU A 155 15.09 1.96 14.66
C GLU A 155 13.90 2.87 14.36
N ALA A 156 13.22 2.66 13.23
CA ALA A 156 12.15 3.55 12.76
C ALA A 156 10.74 2.96 12.86
N GLY A 157 10.59 1.65 13.11
CA GLY A 157 9.31 0.96 13.11
C GLY A 157 8.66 0.89 11.72
N ILE A 158 9.46 0.95 10.65
CA ILE A 158 8.97 0.85 9.27
C ILE A 158 9.03 -0.63 8.86
N ALA A 159 7.86 -1.27 8.80
CA ALA A 159 7.77 -2.65 8.34
C ALA A 159 8.22 -2.80 6.88
N PRO A 160 9.00 -3.84 6.54
CA PRO A 160 9.47 -4.07 5.17
C PRO A 160 8.30 -4.45 4.26
N LEU A 161 8.12 -3.68 3.17
CA LEU A 161 7.10 -3.96 2.14
C LEU A 161 7.68 -4.66 0.90
N LEU A 162 9.00 -4.77 0.83
CA LEU A 162 9.73 -5.39 -0.28
C LEU A 162 10.49 -6.59 0.25
N ASP A 163 10.46 -7.68 -0.50
CA ASP A 163 11.26 -8.86 -0.20
C ASP A 163 12.69 -8.68 -0.74
N VAL A 164 13.69 -9.05 0.07
CA VAL A 164 15.10 -8.91 -0.28
C VAL A 164 15.46 -9.78 -1.48
N GLU A 165 14.96 -11.02 -1.54
CA GLU A 165 15.28 -11.96 -2.60
C GLU A 165 14.74 -11.46 -3.94
N ASP A 166 13.50 -10.97 -3.96
CA ASP A 166 12.89 -10.39 -5.15
C ASP A 166 13.69 -9.18 -5.67
N MET A 167 14.12 -8.30 -4.77
CA MET A 167 14.90 -7.11 -5.12
C MET A 167 16.32 -7.45 -5.61
N VAL A 168 16.94 -8.48 -5.04
CA VAL A 168 18.27 -8.95 -5.48
C VAL A 168 18.20 -9.60 -6.87
N VAL A 169 17.14 -10.35 -7.17
CA VAL A 169 16.94 -10.97 -8.49
C VAL A 169 16.62 -9.90 -9.54
N MET A 170 15.74 -8.94 -9.24
CA MET A 170 15.30 -7.93 -10.19
C MET A 170 16.27 -6.74 -10.29
N ARG A 171 16.99 -6.63 -11.43
CA ARG A 171 17.82 -5.44 -11.73
C ARG A 171 17.01 -4.16 -11.97
N LYS A 172 15.71 -4.29 -12.25
CA LYS A 172 14.79 -3.17 -12.47
C LYS A 172 13.49 -3.45 -11.70
N PRO A 173 13.42 -3.10 -10.41
CA PRO A 173 12.21 -3.34 -9.61
C PRO A 173 11.03 -2.51 -10.12
N ASP A 174 9.80 -2.97 -9.87
CA ASP A 174 8.59 -2.19 -10.21
C ASP A 174 8.59 -0.88 -9.43
N TRP A 175 8.52 0.22 -10.16
CA TRP A 175 8.60 1.55 -9.59
C TRP A 175 7.45 1.86 -8.63
N LYS A 176 6.29 1.20 -8.76
CA LYS A 176 5.16 1.38 -7.86
C LYS A 176 5.44 0.77 -6.49
N CYS A 177 6.01 -0.44 -6.45
CA CYS A 177 6.34 -1.11 -5.18
C CYS A 177 7.37 -0.32 -4.40
N VAL A 178 8.45 0.11 -5.08
CA VAL A 178 9.47 0.99 -4.47
C VAL A 178 8.87 2.32 -4.04
N PHE A 179 8.07 2.97 -4.90
CA PHE A 179 7.40 4.23 -4.54
C PHE A 179 6.52 4.09 -3.30
N THR A 180 5.68 3.05 -3.24
CA THR A 180 4.83 2.77 -2.07
C THR A 180 5.64 2.53 -0.81
N TYR A 181 6.78 1.84 -0.93
CA TYR A 181 7.66 1.66 0.21
C TYR A 181 8.31 2.98 0.64
N VAL A 182 8.84 3.79 -0.28
CA VAL A 182 9.44 5.09 0.05
C VAL A 182 8.41 6.07 0.66
N GLN A 183 7.12 5.94 0.32
CA GLN A 183 6.06 6.71 0.99
C GLN A 183 5.97 6.41 2.49
N THR A 184 6.30 5.19 2.95
CA THR A 184 6.32 4.87 4.38
C THR A 184 7.44 5.62 5.10
N PHE A 185 8.64 5.70 4.49
CA PHE A 185 9.76 6.51 4.97
C PHE A 185 9.36 7.99 5.04
N TYR A 186 8.76 8.53 3.98
CA TYR A 186 8.30 9.92 3.97
C TYR A 186 7.31 10.18 5.10
N ARG A 187 6.27 9.37 5.25
CA ARG A 187 5.29 9.51 6.35
C ARG A 187 5.96 9.43 7.73
N ARG A 188 7.02 8.63 7.88
CA ARG A 188 7.72 8.49 9.15
C ARG A 188 8.62 9.67 9.48
N PHE A 189 9.25 10.27 8.47
CA PHE A 189 10.36 11.21 8.65
C PHE A 189 10.09 12.65 8.17
N HIS A 190 9.03 12.92 7.42
CA HIS A 190 8.80 14.25 6.83
C HIS A 190 8.65 15.38 7.85
N ASN A 191 8.32 15.05 9.11
CA ASN A 191 8.24 15.98 10.23
C ASN A 191 9.44 15.88 11.20
N ASP A 192 10.41 15.01 10.92
CA ASP A 192 11.62 14.88 11.75
C ASP A 192 12.45 16.18 11.63
N PRO A 193 12.97 16.75 12.73
CA PRO A 193 13.79 17.96 12.69
C PRO A 193 15.04 17.84 11.78
N ARG A 194 15.55 16.62 11.59
CA ARG A 194 16.68 16.31 10.72
C ARG A 194 16.28 16.20 9.25
N SER A 195 14.98 16.14 8.95
CA SER A 195 14.49 16.22 7.58
C SER A 195 14.68 17.65 7.09
N VAL A 196 15.49 17.82 6.03
CA VAL A 196 15.61 19.11 5.35
C VAL A 196 14.22 19.50 4.84
N LYS A 197 13.71 20.67 5.26
CA LYS A 197 12.46 21.20 4.73
C LYS A 197 12.67 21.49 3.25
N PRO A 198 11.93 20.84 2.33
CA PRO A 198 11.98 21.21 0.93
C PRO A 198 11.61 22.69 0.81
N SER A 199 12.50 23.51 0.25
CA SER A 199 12.27 24.93 -0.02
C SER A 199 11.15 25.09 -1.05
N TYR A 200 9.90 25.04 -0.58
CA TYR A 200 8.70 25.14 -1.40
C TYR A 200 7.65 26.01 -0.71
N PHE A 201 8.05 27.13 -0.10
CA PHE A 201 7.18 28.26 0.26
C PHE A 201 8.08 29.47 0.59
N GLU A 202 8.65 30.08 -0.43
CA GLU A 202 9.06 31.49 -0.43
C GLU A 202 8.82 32.06 -1.84
#